data_AF-A0AAW2P4R9-F1
#
_entry.id   AF-A0AAW2P4R9-F1
#
_cell.length_a   1.000
_cell.length_b   1.000
_cell.length_c   1.000
_cell.angle_alpha   90.00
_cell.angle_beta   90.00
_cell.angle_gamma   90.00
#
_symmetry.space_group_name_H-M   'P 1'
#
loop_
_entity.id
_entity.type
_entity.pdbx_description
1 polymer ?
#
loop_
_entity_poly.entity_id
_entity_poly.type
_entity_poly.pdbx_seq_one_letter_code
_entity_poly.pdbx_strand_id
1 'polypeptide(L)'
;MATEEELAVARANSEGEDDTRLKEAVEKDKRKEKRKKRLLKEAEKADRRDPAAQVRRKKSGGFRGQEFSEGWVEFTDKKVAKRVARMLNGEQIGGRKRSSFYYDLWNIKYLSKFKWDDLTEEIAYKNAIREQKLALELSAAKRERDFYLSKVDQSKALSKIEERLKKKQKVDVLPKVMRQFPQKKPVVNETGENKAQLSRDILAGVFGGSS
;
A
#
# COMPACT_ATOMS: atom_id res chain seq x y z
N MET A 1 -79.57 -11.50 -22.71
CA MET A 1 -78.78 -12.69 -22.36
C MET A 1 -77.63 -12.73 -23.34
N ALA A 2 -76.40 -12.51 -22.88
CA ALA A 2 -75.22 -12.70 -23.73
C ALA A 2 -75.14 -14.19 -24.07
N THR A 3 -74.97 -14.52 -25.35
CA THR A 3 -74.91 -15.91 -25.82
C THR A 3 -73.61 -16.55 -25.31
N GLU A 4 -73.67 -17.84 -24.94
CA GLU A 4 -72.51 -18.59 -24.41
C GLU A 4 -71.32 -18.58 -25.38
N GLU A 5 -71.56 -18.34 -26.68
CA GLU A 5 -70.53 -18.19 -27.71
C GLU A 5 -69.68 -16.92 -27.57
N GLU A 6 -70.24 -15.77 -27.16
CA GLU A 6 -69.44 -14.55 -26.98
C GLU A 6 -68.52 -14.60 -25.76
N LEU A 7 -68.95 -15.26 -24.67
CA LEU A 7 -68.12 -15.47 -23.48
C LEU A 7 -66.96 -16.45 -23.74
N ALA A 8 -67.15 -17.43 -24.61
CA ALA A 8 -66.10 -18.39 -25.01
C ALA A 8 -65.04 -17.74 -25.91
N VAL A 9 -65.44 -16.88 -26.86
CA VAL A 9 -64.52 -16.15 -27.74
C VAL A 9 -63.69 -15.13 -26.95
N ALA A 10 -64.28 -14.45 -25.97
CA ALA A 10 -63.54 -13.54 -25.08
C ALA A 10 -62.48 -14.26 -24.22
N ARG A 11 -62.80 -15.45 -23.69
CA ARG A 11 -61.82 -16.29 -22.96
C ARG A 11 -60.68 -16.80 -23.84
N ALA A 12 -60.99 -17.28 -25.04
CA ALA A 12 -59.99 -17.75 -26.00
C ALA A 12 -59.06 -16.61 -26.47
N ASN A 13 -59.59 -15.40 -26.63
CA ASN A 13 -58.79 -14.21 -26.97
C ASN A 13 -57.92 -13.74 -25.80
N SER A 14 -58.38 -13.83 -24.53
CA SER A 14 -57.56 -13.49 -23.36
C SER A 14 -56.42 -14.48 -23.12
N GLU A 15 -56.67 -15.78 -23.32
CA GLU A 15 -55.65 -16.83 -23.14
C GLU A 15 -54.53 -16.74 -24.20
N GLY A 16 -54.85 -16.34 -25.43
CA GLY A 16 -53.87 -16.10 -26.49
C GLY A 16 -52.99 -14.85 -26.27
N GLU A 17 -53.54 -13.80 -25.67
CA GLU A 17 -52.78 -12.59 -25.31
C GLU A 17 -51.80 -12.84 -24.15
N ASP A 18 -52.16 -13.68 -23.19
CA ASP A 18 -51.28 -14.03 -22.07
C ASP A 18 -50.13 -14.95 -22.51
N ASP A 19 -50.39 -15.92 -23.40
CA ASP A 19 -49.37 -16.78 -23.99
C ASP A 19 -48.36 -16.02 -24.87
N THR A 20 -48.82 -14.99 -25.59
CA THR A 20 -47.94 -14.12 -26.38
C THR A 20 -47.09 -13.21 -25.49
N ARG A 21 -47.67 -12.65 -24.41
CA ARG A 21 -46.92 -11.90 -23.39
C ARG A 21 -45.87 -12.75 -22.68
N LEU A 22 -46.18 -14.00 -22.35
CA LEU A 22 -45.23 -14.94 -21.73
C LEU A 22 -44.06 -15.25 -22.67
N LYS A 23 -44.34 -15.49 -23.95
CA LYS A 23 -43.29 -15.69 -24.98
C LYS A 23 -42.41 -14.46 -25.14
N GLU A 24 -43.00 -13.26 -25.15
CA GLU A 24 -42.24 -12.01 -25.18
C GLU A 24 -41.39 -11.78 -23.93
N ALA A 25 -41.90 -12.14 -22.74
CA ALA A 25 -41.16 -12.02 -21.50
C ALA A 25 -39.93 -12.94 -21.49
N VAL A 26 -40.08 -14.19 -21.93
CA VAL A 26 -38.99 -15.16 -22.05
C VAL A 26 -37.95 -14.70 -23.09
N GLU A 27 -38.39 -14.14 -24.21
CA GLU A 27 -37.52 -13.55 -25.24
C GLU A 27 -36.74 -12.34 -24.68
N LYS A 28 -37.41 -11.46 -23.92
CA LYS A 28 -36.78 -10.30 -23.24
C LYS A 28 -35.75 -10.76 -22.22
N ASP A 29 -36.01 -11.80 -21.45
CA ASP A 29 -35.06 -12.32 -20.46
C ASP A 29 -33.87 -13.02 -21.12
N LYS A 30 -34.07 -13.77 -22.22
CA LYS A 30 -32.96 -14.27 -23.04
C LYS A 30 -32.09 -13.15 -23.59
N ARG A 31 -32.69 -12.03 -24.02
CA ARG A 31 -31.96 -10.83 -24.49
C ARG A 31 -31.19 -10.16 -23.34
N LYS A 32 -31.76 -10.07 -22.14
CA LYS A 32 -31.08 -9.55 -20.94
C LYS A 32 -29.92 -10.46 -20.54
N GLU A 33 -30.10 -11.78 -20.53
CA GLU A 33 -29.07 -12.77 -20.22
C GLU A 33 -27.90 -12.67 -21.21
N LYS A 34 -28.21 -12.51 -22.51
CA LYS A 34 -27.22 -12.33 -23.57
C LYS A 34 -26.46 -11.00 -23.41
N ARG A 35 -27.15 -9.91 -23.05
CA ARG A 35 -26.50 -8.62 -22.73
C ARG A 35 -25.61 -8.74 -21.49
N LYS A 36 -26.10 -9.38 -20.42
CA LYS A 36 -25.34 -9.62 -19.18
C LYS A 36 -24.06 -10.43 -19.45
N LYS A 37 -24.15 -11.50 -20.25
CA LYS A 37 -22.98 -12.30 -20.68
C LYS A 37 -21.99 -11.51 -21.53
N ARG A 38 -22.46 -10.60 -22.40
CA ARG A 38 -21.57 -9.70 -23.17
C ARG A 38 -20.84 -8.71 -22.27
N LEU A 39 -21.55 -8.08 -21.33
CA LEU A 39 -20.97 -7.14 -20.38
C LEU A 39 -19.94 -7.83 -19.46
N LEU A 40 -20.23 -9.04 -18.97
CA LEU A 40 -19.28 -9.83 -18.18
C LEU A 40 -18.02 -10.20 -18.98
N LYS A 41 -18.18 -10.62 -20.25
CA LYS A 41 -17.05 -10.93 -21.13
C LYS A 41 -16.21 -9.69 -21.48
N GLU A 42 -16.85 -8.53 -21.58
CA GLU A 42 -16.20 -7.24 -21.82
C GLU A 42 -15.43 -6.77 -20.58
N ALA A 43 -16.02 -6.90 -19.38
CA ALA A 43 -15.36 -6.64 -18.11
C ALA A 43 -14.15 -7.57 -17.91
N GLU A 44 -14.29 -8.87 -18.16
CA GLU A 44 -13.19 -9.84 -18.09
C GLU A 44 -12.08 -9.53 -19.11
N LYS A 45 -12.44 -9.06 -20.31
CA LYS A 45 -11.46 -8.62 -21.33
C LYS A 45 -10.76 -7.31 -20.94
N ALA A 46 -11.43 -6.43 -20.20
CA ALA A 46 -10.84 -5.21 -19.67
C ALA A 46 -9.81 -5.54 -18.56
N ASP A 47 -10.14 -6.48 -17.67
CA ASP A 47 -9.23 -6.95 -16.62
C ASP A 47 -8.08 -7.82 -17.16
N ARG A 48 -8.28 -8.51 -18.29
CA ARG A 48 -7.23 -9.27 -19.01
C ARG A 48 -6.20 -8.39 -19.73
N ARG A 49 -6.28 -7.05 -19.62
CA ARG A 49 -5.15 -6.18 -19.99
C ARG A 49 -4.05 -6.34 -18.93
N ASP A 50 -3.27 -7.40 -19.08
CA ASP A 50 -2.20 -7.79 -18.18
C ASP A 50 -1.22 -6.63 -17.91
N PRO A 51 -1.09 -6.14 -16.67
CA PRO A 51 -0.12 -5.10 -16.33
C PRO A 51 1.32 -5.60 -16.61
N ALA A 52 1.56 -6.91 -16.47
CA ALA A 52 2.81 -7.56 -16.83
C ALA A 52 3.12 -7.48 -18.34
N ALA A 53 2.10 -7.63 -19.21
CA ALA A 53 2.27 -7.47 -20.65
C ALA A 53 2.62 -6.02 -21.02
N GLN A 54 2.04 -5.05 -20.30
CA GLN A 54 2.39 -3.63 -20.45
C GLN A 54 3.85 -3.37 -20.03
N VAL A 55 4.32 -3.97 -18.94
CA VAL A 55 5.71 -3.85 -18.46
C VAL A 55 6.70 -4.51 -19.44
N ARG A 56 6.39 -5.70 -19.97
CA ARG A 56 7.22 -6.38 -20.99
C ARG A 56 7.30 -5.58 -22.29
N ARG A 57 6.19 -4.98 -22.73
CA ARG A 57 6.16 -4.08 -23.90
C ARG A 57 6.91 -2.75 -23.66
N LYS A 58 6.84 -2.20 -22.44
CA LYS A 58 7.64 -1.02 -22.04
C LYS A 58 9.14 -1.31 -22.09
N LYS A 59 9.54 -2.54 -21.73
CA LYS A 59 10.94 -3.00 -21.72
C LYS A 59 11.49 -3.27 -23.13
N SER A 60 10.65 -3.58 -24.12
CA SER A 60 11.05 -3.88 -25.50
C SER A 60 11.18 -2.66 -26.43
N GLY A 61 11.08 -1.43 -25.91
CA GLY A 61 11.52 -0.20 -26.60
C GLY A 61 10.72 0.27 -27.83
N GLY A 62 9.65 -0.44 -28.23
CA GLY A 62 8.84 -0.06 -29.39
C GLY A 62 7.88 1.12 -29.14
N PHE A 63 7.45 1.79 -30.22
CA PHE A 63 6.41 2.82 -30.20
C PHE A 63 5.15 2.28 -29.53
N ARG A 64 4.71 2.96 -28.47
CA ARG A 64 3.83 2.39 -27.43
C ARG A 64 2.35 2.36 -27.80
N GLY A 65 1.99 2.77 -29.02
CA GLY A 65 0.59 2.95 -29.46
C GLY A 65 -0.18 3.91 -28.55
N GLN A 66 0.54 4.76 -27.83
CA GLN A 66 -0.03 5.73 -26.93
C GLN A 66 0.01 7.05 -27.68
N GLU A 67 -1.12 7.38 -28.28
CA GLU A 67 -1.35 8.62 -28.97
C GLU A 67 -1.45 9.71 -27.91
N PHE A 68 -0.34 10.41 -27.69
CA PHE A 68 -0.38 11.67 -26.98
C PHE A 68 -0.83 12.72 -28.01
N SER A 69 -1.89 13.46 -27.69
CA SER A 69 -2.38 14.53 -28.54
C SER A 69 -1.39 15.69 -28.61
N GLU A 70 -0.64 15.93 -27.53
CA GLU A 70 0.22 17.09 -27.37
C GLU A 70 1.48 16.74 -26.55
N GLY A 71 2.54 17.51 -26.72
CA GLY A 71 3.81 17.37 -26.00
C GLY A 71 4.50 18.72 -25.80
N TRP A 72 5.40 18.78 -24.81
CA TRP A 72 6.07 20.02 -24.40
C TRP A 72 7.58 19.90 -24.58
N VAL A 73 8.20 20.94 -25.14
CA VAL A 73 9.66 21.04 -25.33
C VAL A 73 10.12 22.35 -24.71
N GLU A 74 11.03 22.26 -23.74
CA GLU A 74 11.64 23.41 -23.10
C GLU A 74 13.00 23.73 -23.74
N PHE A 75 13.27 25.02 -23.94
CA PHE A 75 14.55 25.52 -24.43
C PHE A 75 15.17 26.42 -23.37
N THR A 76 16.50 26.34 -23.21
CA THR A 76 17.27 27.26 -22.35
C THR A 76 17.19 28.70 -22.85
N ASP A 77 17.29 28.89 -24.18
CA ASP A 77 17.27 30.20 -24.82
C ASP A 77 15.96 30.53 -25.54
N LYS A 78 15.30 31.61 -25.10
CA LYS A 78 14.05 32.09 -25.73
C LYS A 78 14.21 32.46 -27.21
N LYS A 79 15.41 32.87 -27.64
CA LYS A 79 15.68 33.20 -29.06
C LYS A 79 15.63 31.96 -29.94
N VAL A 80 16.22 30.86 -29.45
CA VAL A 80 16.20 29.55 -30.14
C VAL A 80 14.77 29.03 -30.20
N ALA A 81 14.04 29.04 -29.08
CA ALA A 81 12.65 28.62 -29.02
C ALA A 81 11.76 29.34 -30.06
N LYS A 82 11.88 30.67 -30.15
CA LYS A 82 11.14 31.47 -31.14
C LYS A 82 11.53 31.14 -32.58
N ARG A 83 12.82 30.91 -32.84
CA ARG A 83 13.31 30.54 -34.17
C ARG A 83 12.77 29.17 -34.58
N VAL A 84 12.89 28.18 -33.70
CA VAL A 84 12.38 26.80 -33.89
C VAL A 84 10.88 26.84 -34.17
N ALA A 85 10.09 27.51 -33.33
CA ALA A 85 8.65 27.59 -33.54
C ALA A 85 8.28 28.24 -34.89
N ARG A 86 9.04 29.25 -35.35
CA ARG A 86 8.80 29.87 -36.66
C ARG A 86 9.23 29.00 -37.83
N MET A 87 10.33 28.25 -37.69
CA MET A 87 10.92 27.46 -38.77
C MET A 87 10.24 26.11 -38.96
N LEU A 88 9.85 25.45 -37.86
CA LEU A 88 9.28 24.10 -37.92
C LEU A 88 7.76 24.12 -38.04
N ASN A 89 7.06 25.14 -37.55
CA ASN A 89 5.61 25.13 -37.59
C ASN A 89 5.08 25.15 -39.04
N GLY A 90 4.31 24.13 -39.40
CA GLY A 90 3.78 23.91 -40.75
C GLY A 90 4.72 23.13 -41.67
N GLU A 91 5.92 22.77 -41.24
CA GLU A 91 6.84 21.92 -42.00
C GLU A 91 6.53 20.44 -41.79
N GLN A 92 6.86 19.61 -42.78
CA GLN A 92 6.77 18.15 -42.65
C GLN A 92 7.79 17.65 -41.61
N ILE A 93 7.38 16.71 -40.76
CA ILE A 93 8.27 16.08 -39.77
C ILE A 93 9.44 15.39 -40.47
N GLY A 94 9.16 14.72 -41.59
CA GLY A 94 10.17 14.05 -42.41
C GLY A 94 10.77 12.83 -41.71
N GLY A 95 12.06 12.59 -41.95
CA GLY A 95 12.78 11.42 -41.43
C GLY A 95 12.72 10.21 -42.38
N ARG A 96 12.47 9.01 -41.85
CA ARG A 96 12.44 7.78 -42.66
C ARG A 96 11.11 7.71 -43.41
N LYS A 97 11.11 7.54 -44.74
CA LYS A 97 9.89 7.43 -45.56
C LYS A 97 8.87 6.38 -45.09
N ARG A 98 9.32 5.35 -44.38
CA ARG A 98 8.48 4.27 -43.82
C ARG A 98 7.96 4.57 -42.40
N SER A 99 8.39 5.67 -41.76
CA SER A 99 7.89 6.03 -40.42
C SER A 99 6.48 6.59 -40.53
N SER A 100 5.65 6.31 -39.52
CA SER A 100 4.27 6.78 -39.46
C SER A 100 4.14 8.30 -39.58
N PHE A 101 5.14 9.04 -39.08
CA PHE A 101 5.08 10.50 -38.97
C PHE A 101 5.66 11.24 -40.18
N TYR A 102 6.10 10.54 -41.22
CA TYR A 102 6.89 11.16 -42.30
C TYR A 102 6.13 12.29 -43.02
N TYR A 103 4.84 12.07 -43.28
CA TYR A 103 3.97 13.02 -43.98
C TYR A 103 3.21 13.96 -43.02
N ASP A 104 3.35 13.76 -41.71
CA ASP A 104 2.69 14.61 -40.73
C ASP A 104 3.37 15.98 -40.68
N LEU A 105 2.59 17.01 -40.37
CA LEU A 105 3.07 18.38 -40.22
C LEU A 105 3.35 18.68 -38.74
N TRP A 106 4.43 19.42 -38.49
CA TRP A 106 4.69 20.01 -37.18
C TRP A 106 3.64 21.08 -36.87
N ASN A 107 2.97 20.95 -35.73
CA ASN A 107 2.14 21.99 -35.13
C ASN A 107 2.79 22.43 -33.81
N ILE A 108 3.52 23.55 -33.83
CA ILE A 108 4.32 24.01 -32.69
C ILE A 108 4.02 25.47 -32.42
N LYS A 109 3.71 25.79 -31.16
CA LYS A 109 3.51 27.16 -30.68
C LYS A 109 4.54 27.51 -29.61
N TYR A 110 5.15 28.68 -29.76
CA TYR A 110 5.99 29.24 -28.70
C TYR A 110 5.11 29.84 -27.61
N LEU A 111 5.32 29.39 -26.36
CA LEU A 111 4.70 29.97 -25.19
C LEU A 111 5.73 30.80 -24.40
N SER A 112 5.43 32.09 -24.23
CA SER A 112 6.32 33.00 -23.49
C SER A 112 6.09 32.88 -21.99
N LYS A 113 7.18 33.02 -21.20
CA LYS A 113 7.14 33.02 -19.73
C LYS A 113 6.55 31.75 -19.11
N PHE A 114 6.60 30.65 -19.84
CA PHE A 114 6.11 29.35 -19.37
C PHE A 114 7.29 28.39 -19.24
N LYS A 115 7.31 27.65 -18.15
CA LYS A 115 8.37 26.69 -17.80
C LYS A 115 7.79 25.31 -17.54
N TRP A 116 8.66 24.30 -17.51
CA TRP A 116 8.25 22.94 -17.15
C TRP A 116 7.64 22.85 -15.74
N ASP A 117 8.13 23.67 -14.82
CA ASP A 117 7.60 23.77 -13.46
C ASP A 117 6.11 24.13 -13.47
N ASP A 118 5.69 25.11 -14.27
CA ASP A 118 4.29 25.56 -14.34
C ASP A 118 3.35 24.44 -14.83
N LEU A 119 3.83 23.57 -15.72
CA LEU A 119 3.05 22.42 -16.21
C LEU A 119 2.91 21.32 -15.16
N THR A 120 3.98 21.10 -14.40
CA THR A 120 4.05 20.00 -13.44
C THR A 120 3.66 20.40 -12.03
N GLU A 121 3.49 21.70 -11.76
CA GLU A 121 3.22 22.27 -10.44
C GLU A 121 1.99 21.62 -9.80
N GLU A 122 0.87 21.53 -10.51
CA GLU A 122 -0.36 20.94 -9.97
C GLU A 122 -0.17 19.45 -9.64
N ILE A 123 0.53 18.71 -10.50
CA ILE A 123 0.81 17.28 -10.30
C ILE A 123 1.77 17.09 -9.11
N ALA A 124 2.83 17.89 -9.06
CA ALA A 124 3.82 17.88 -7.98
C ALA A 124 3.18 18.22 -6.64
N TYR A 125 2.33 19.26 -6.60
CA TYR A 125 1.57 19.66 -5.42
C TYR A 125 0.64 18.55 -4.92
N LYS A 126 -0.16 17.96 -5.82
CA LYS A 126 -1.04 16.83 -5.48
C LYS A 126 -0.24 15.62 -4.98
N ASN A 127 0.91 15.33 -5.58
CA ASN A 127 1.78 14.24 -5.15
C ASN A 127 2.39 14.50 -3.77
N ALA A 128 2.88 15.72 -3.52
CA ALA A 128 3.42 16.13 -2.24
C ALA A 128 2.37 16.03 -1.12
N ILE A 129 1.14 16.50 -1.36
CA ILE A 129 0.04 16.34 -0.40
C ILE A 129 -0.24 14.87 -0.12
N ARG A 130 -0.28 14.04 -1.16
CA ARG A 130 -0.52 12.60 -1.00
C ARG A 130 0.57 11.95 -0.16
N GLU A 131 1.83 12.26 -0.45
CA GLU A 131 2.98 11.73 0.28
C GLU A 131 2.97 12.17 1.75
N GLN A 132 2.66 13.44 2.02
CA GLN A 132 2.50 13.96 3.38
C GLN A 132 1.40 13.22 4.15
N LYS A 133 0.23 13.02 3.53
CA LYS A 133 -0.87 12.26 4.15
C LYS A 133 -0.47 10.82 4.46
N LEU A 134 0.15 10.13 3.50
CA LEU A 134 0.64 8.76 3.69
C LEU A 134 1.70 8.68 4.79
N ALA A 135 2.62 9.65 4.85
CA ALA A 135 3.65 9.71 5.89
C ALA A 135 3.03 9.90 7.28
N LEU A 136 2.00 10.75 7.39
CA LEU A 136 1.26 10.95 8.64
C LEU A 136 0.56 9.67 9.09
N GLU A 137 -0.17 9.01 8.18
CA GLU A 137 -0.83 7.72 8.44
C GLU A 137 0.18 6.65 8.89
N LEU A 138 1.30 6.53 8.17
CA LEU A 138 2.36 5.59 8.52
C LEU A 138 2.96 5.90 9.89
N SER A 139 3.15 7.17 10.23
CA SER A 139 3.68 7.60 11.52
C SER A 139 2.73 7.28 12.68
N ALA A 140 1.41 7.42 12.47
CA ALA A 140 0.39 7.08 13.46
C ALA A 140 0.38 5.57 13.71
N ALA A 141 0.32 4.76 12.64
CA ALA A 141 0.35 3.31 12.73
C ALA A 141 1.64 2.78 13.37
N LYS A 142 2.80 3.39 13.05
CA LYS A 142 4.08 3.06 13.70
C LYS A 142 4.03 3.34 15.20
N ARG A 143 3.51 4.52 15.60
CA ARG A 143 3.37 4.89 17.02
C ARG A 143 2.47 3.92 17.77
N GLU A 144 1.33 3.52 17.20
CA GLU A 144 0.43 2.53 17.79
C GLU A 144 1.08 1.15 17.93
N ARG A 145 1.80 0.70 16.89
CA ARG A 145 2.52 -0.57 16.91
C ARG A 145 3.64 -0.58 17.94
N ASP A 146 4.45 0.47 18.00
CA ASP A 146 5.56 0.57 18.94
C ASP A 146 5.03 0.65 20.39
N PHE A 147 3.91 1.36 20.60
CA PHE A 147 3.20 1.35 21.88
C PHE A 147 2.75 -0.05 22.27
N TYR A 148 2.12 -0.81 21.36
CA TYR A 148 1.70 -2.18 21.62
C TYR A 148 2.88 -3.10 21.97
N LEU A 149 3.97 -3.05 21.21
CA LEU A 149 5.18 -3.82 21.48
C LEU A 149 5.74 -3.54 22.88
N SER A 150 5.81 -2.26 23.26
CA SER A 150 6.27 -1.87 24.61
C SER A 150 5.40 -2.47 25.73
N LYS A 151 4.08 -2.52 25.52
CA LYS A 151 3.13 -3.09 26.50
C LYS A 151 3.23 -4.61 26.59
N VAL A 152 3.41 -5.29 25.45
CA VAL A 152 3.63 -6.74 25.41
C VAL A 152 4.93 -7.11 26.13
N ASP A 153 6.00 -6.35 25.92
CA ASP A 153 7.29 -6.60 26.58
C ASP A 153 7.23 -6.33 28.08
N GLN A 154 6.54 -5.26 28.51
CA GLN A 154 6.24 -5.00 29.92
C GLN A 154 5.46 -6.16 30.54
N SER A 155 4.40 -6.65 29.89
CA SER A 155 3.60 -7.78 30.37
C SER A 155 4.44 -9.05 30.52
N LYS A 156 5.23 -9.41 29.50
CA LYS A 156 6.14 -10.57 29.57
C LYS A 156 7.16 -10.44 30.71
N ALA A 157 7.68 -9.24 30.96
CA ALA A 157 8.60 -8.99 32.07
C ALA A 157 7.90 -9.20 33.42
N LEU A 158 6.70 -8.65 33.59
CA LEU A 158 5.89 -8.82 34.80
C LEU A 158 5.53 -10.29 35.05
N SER A 159 5.07 -11.04 34.03
CA SER A 159 4.78 -12.47 34.18
C SER A 159 5.99 -13.28 34.63
N LYS A 160 7.18 -13.00 34.08
CA LYS A 160 8.43 -13.65 34.52
C LYS A 160 8.79 -13.31 35.96
N ILE A 161 8.53 -12.07 36.41
CA ILE A 161 8.75 -11.64 37.80
C ILE A 161 7.78 -12.38 38.73
N GLU A 162 6.49 -12.43 38.38
CA GLU A 162 5.47 -13.17 39.12
C GLU A 162 5.77 -14.66 39.23
N GLU A 163 6.23 -15.30 38.15
CA GLU A 163 6.66 -16.70 38.18
C GLU A 163 7.83 -16.92 39.14
N ARG A 164 8.80 -16.01 39.16
CA ARG A 164 9.94 -16.06 40.11
C ARG A 164 9.48 -15.87 41.54
N LEU A 165 8.58 -14.92 41.79
CA LEU A 165 7.98 -14.69 43.12
C LEU A 165 7.23 -15.93 43.60
N LYS A 166 6.35 -16.51 42.77
CA LYS A 166 5.60 -17.75 43.09
C LYS A 166 6.53 -18.94 43.38
N LYS A 167 7.62 -19.09 42.62
CA LYS A 167 8.65 -20.11 42.88
C LYS A 167 9.35 -19.90 44.21
N LYS A 168 9.77 -18.67 44.52
CA LYS A 168 10.37 -18.32 45.82
C LYS A 168 9.40 -18.61 46.97
N GLN A 169 8.14 -18.19 46.85
CA GLN A 169 7.10 -18.44 47.84
C GLN A 169 6.87 -19.94 48.08
N LYS A 170 6.88 -20.78 47.02
CA LYS A 170 6.87 -22.25 47.17
C LYS A 170 8.11 -22.81 47.85
N VAL A 171 9.29 -22.23 47.62
CA VAL A 171 10.54 -22.64 48.26
C VAL A 171 10.58 -22.23 49.74
N ASP A 172 9.98 -21.10 50.11
CA ASP A 172 9.87 -20.67 51.51
C ASP A 172 8.88 -21.55 52.32
N VAL A 173 7.91 -22.18 51.65
CA VAL A 173 7.00 -23.18 52.27
C VAL A 173 7.69 -24.54 52.46
N LEU A 174 8.76 -24.83 51.73
CA LEU A 174 9.58 -26.02 51.95
C LEU A 174 10.59 -25.73 53.09
N PRO A 175 10.75 -26.61 54.09
CA PRO A 175 11.67 -26.36 55.19
C PRO A 175 13.08 -26.17 54.65
N LYS A 176 13.68 -25.01 54.95
CA LYS A 176 15.04 -24.66 54.53
C LYS A 176 16.01 -25.71 55.07
N VAL A 177 16.50 -26.58 54.19
CA VAL A 177 17.48 -27.62 54.55
C VAL A 177 18.81 -26.95 54.86
N MET A 178 19.03 -26.62 56.13
CA MET A 178 20.29 -26.09 56.63
C MET A 178 21.31 -27.23 56.69
N ARG A 179 22.18 -27.30 55.68
CA ARG A 179 23.31 -28.23 55.68
C ARG A 179 24.43 -27.60 56.52
N GLN A 180 24.68 -28.16 57.70
CA GLN A 180 25.85 -27.78 58.50
C GLN A 180 27.10 -28.34 57.80
N PHE A 181 27.84 -27.46 57.14
CA PHE A 181 29.13 -27.82 56.57
C PHE A 181 30.19 -27.59 57.64
N PRO A 182 31.01 -28.59 58.01
CA PRO A 182 32.11 -28.38 58.94
C PRO A 182 33.13 -27.45 58.28
N GLN A 183 33.10 -26.17 58.66
CA GLN A 183 34.06 -25.20 58.16
C GLN A 183 35.38 -25.44 58.89
N LYS A 184 36.41 -25.84 58.13
CA LYS A 184 37.77 -25.95 58.68
C LYS A 184 38.19 -24.55 59.15
N LYS A 185 38.61 -24.44 60.42
CA LYS A 185 39.17 -23.19 60.95
C LYS A 185 40.35 -22.80 60.05
N PRO A 186 40.44 -21.54 59.60
CA PRO A 186 41.58 -21.11 58.80
C PRO A 186 42.85 -21.34 59.63
N VAL A 187 43.87 -21.91 58.99
CA VAL A 187 45.19 -22.08 59.58
C VAL A 187 45.70 -20.68 59.92
N VAL A 188 45.92 -20.44 61.21
CA VAL A 188 46.51 -19.21 61.70
C VAL A 188 47.97 -19.25 61.28
N ASN A 189 48.33 -18.48 60.25
CA ASN A 189 49.72 -18.21 59.95
C ASN A 189 50.20 -17.22 61.00
N GLU A 190 51.15 -17.62 61.85
CA GLU A 190 51.76 -16.81 62.93
C GLU A 190 52.65 -15.66 62.42
N THR A 191 52.52 -15.25 61.17
CA THR A 191 53.05 -13.96 60.70
C THR A 191 52.04 -12.88 61.06
N GLY A 192 52.12 -12.43 62.31
CA GLY A 192 51.33 -11.33 62.86
C GLY A 192 51.74 -9.99 62.25
N GLU A 193 51.30 -9.71 61.03
CA GLU A 193 51.15 -8.34 60.55
C GLU A 193 49.66 -8.00 60.56
N ASN A 194 49.28 -7.08 61.44
CA ASN A 194 47.96 -6.47 61.47
C ASN A 194 47.70 -5.79 60.12
N LYS A 195 47.12 -6.51 59.16
CA LYS A 195 46.56 -5.89 57.97
C LYS A 195 45.43 -4.97 58.45
N ALA A 196 45.62 -3.66 58.28
CA ALA A 196 44.62 -2.66 58.57
C ALA A 196 43.30 -3.06 57.91
N GLN A 197 42.33 -3.50 58.71
CA GLN A 197 40.99 -3.74 58.22
C GLN A 197 40.42 -2.38 57.84
N LEU A 198 40.17 -2.18 56.54
CA LEU A 198 39.50 -1.00 56.05
C LEU A 198 38.14 -0.87 56.76
N SER A 199 37.79 0.35 57.18
CA SER A 199 36.55 0.59 57.89
C SER A 199 35.36 0.16 57.03
N ARG A 200 34.32 -0.36 57.69
CA ARG A 200 33.08 -0.83 57.02
C ARG A 200 32.49 0.25 56.12
N ASP A 201 32.62 1.52 56.49
CA ASP A 201 32.09 2.65 55.75
C ASP A 201 32.82 2.88 54.41
N ILE A 202 34.13 2.65 54.37
CA ILE A 202 34.91 2.71 53.11
C ILE A 202 34.49 1.57 52.18
N LEU A 203 34.28 0.37 52.72
CA LEU A 203 33.83 -0.78 51.94
C LEU A 203 32.41 -0.61 51.40
N ALA A 204 31.51 0.01 52.18
CA ALA A 204 30.15 0.32 51.76
C ALA A 204 30.11 1.34 50.60
N GLY A 205 31.00 2.33 50.62
CA GLY A 205 31.12 3.34 49.56
C GLY A 205 31.65 2.80 48.22
N VAL A 206 32.55 1.80 48.24
CA VAL A 206 33.14 1.23 47.02
C VAL A 206 32.25 0.16 46.39
N PHE A 207 31.61 -0.68 47.20
CA PHE A 207 30.82 -1.81 46.70
C PHE A 207 29.32 -1.53 46.59
N GLY A 208 28.88 -0.28 46.82
CA GLY A 208 27.54 0.18 46.46
C GLY A 208 26.42 -0.52 47.23
N GLY A 209 26.59 -0.71 48.54
CA GLY A 209 25.53 -1.22 49.40
C GLY A 209 24.62 -0.10 49.88
N SER A 210 23.65 0.31 49.07
CA SER A 210 22.48 1.03 49.59
C SER A 210 21.63 0.03 50.40
N SER A 211 21.47 0.28 51.69
CA SER A 211 20.36 -0.24 52.48
C SER A 211 19.02 0.17 51.88
#